data_AF-A0A1W9G6A4-F1
#
_entry.id   AF-A0A1W9G6A4-F1
#
_cell.length_a   1.000
_cell.length_b   1.000
_cell.length_c   1.000
_cell.angle_alpha   90.00
_cell.angle_beta   90.00
_cell.angle_gamma   90.00
#
_symmetry.space_group_name_H-M   'P 1'
#
loop_
_entity.id
_entity.type
_entity.pdbx_description
1 polymer ?
#
loop_
_entity_poly.entity_id
_entity_poly.type
_entity_poly.pdbx_seq_one_letter_code
_entity_poly.pdbx_strand_id
1 'polypeptide(L)'
;MGWVAIAILAGLLVYFQVSIADPAAKKRAVFKTFIGIIATFLLFMAIANYKNNFYGENRMLPASLALITVTSFVMAMYFTNLGALLKIGGFMFFVAAFLSGYGNWLPQVEGGFPPKEEKITWDSMTPQQLADKGEEIIFGGIGKSSVQGEIGKGQCPLCHGFQKGFLSERAPNLYGLPERAEKERLADPRYSMNAPAKRDTVEKEACPGCGTGTTGQEYIAESHACPNCYVVAGFGLKGSNDRESQMPKIHKPPISLSLPELAAVDTWMYLREGKEPPSYEDMIKSYEKFIPESDRPKQQEDKPAGAASSLLADGSEPVDQIFAKGQCVSCHVIPGIPGAVGTIGPKLEEGTNAPLRLKDPGYKGTAKSTTEYIMESIVEPSAYVVKPFPDNTMPKVFGQKLSAGALKKIVDYLSQVKVGAPPPKIS
;
A
#
# COMPACT_ATOMS: atom_id res chain seq x y z
N MET A 1 -8.04 -41.50 21.55
CA MET A 1 -7.09 -42.40 20.85
C MET A 1 -5.84 -42.71 21.68
N GLY A 2 -5.22 -41.76 22.38
CA GLY A 2 -3.94 -42.00 23.07
C GLY A 2 -3.93 -43.10 24.14
N TRP A 3 -4.99 -43.25 24.93
CA TRP A 3 -5.04 -44.27 25.97
C TRP A 3 -5.06 -45.70 25.42
N VAL A 4 -5.67 -45.93 24.25
CA VAL A 4 -5.72 -47.25 23.61
C VAL A 4 -4.33 -47.68 23.13
N ALA A 5 -3.59 -46.77 22.50
CA ALA A 5 -2.23 -47.04 22.05
C ALA A 5 -1.28 -47.33 23.22
N ILE A 6 -1.38 -46.58 24.31
CA ILE A 6 -0.58 -46.80 25.52
C ILE A 6 -0.94 -48.14 26.17
N ALA A 7 -2.23 -48.50 26.23
CA ALA A 7 -2.68 -49.78 26.78
C ALA A 7 -2.14 -50.98 25.99
N ILE A 8 -2.12 -50.90 24.65
CA ILE A 8 -1.54 -51.94 23.79
C ILE A 8 -0.05 -52.09 24.04
N LEU A 9 0.70 -50.99 24.13
CA LEU A 9 2.14 -51.02 24.39
C LEU A 9 2.47 -51.53 25.81
N ALA A 10 1.65 -51.19 26.81
CA ALA A 10 1.76 -51.75 28.15
C ALA A 10 1.49 -53.26 28.15
N GLY A 11 0.48 -53.73 27.39
CA GLY A 11 0.23 -55.15 27.16
C GLY A 11 1.41 -55.87 26.50
N LEU A 12 2.04 -55.25 25.49
CA LEU A 12 3.25 -55.78 24.85
C LEU A 12 4.45 -55.82 25.80
N LEU A 13 4.59 -54.83 26.69
CA LEU A 13 5.63 -54.81 27.71
C LEU A 13 5.51 -56.03 28.64
N VAL A 14 4.30 -56.28 29.15
CA VAL A 14 4.00 -57.46 29.99
C VAL A 14 4.20 -58.75 29.22
N TYR A 15 3.73 -58.80 27.97
CA TYR A 15 3.91 -59.97 27.10
C TYR A 15 5.39 -60.31 26.91
N PHE A 16 6.26 -59.35 26.59
CA PHE A 16 7.69 -59.61 26.42
C PHE A 16 8.40 -59.98 27.72
N GLN A 17 7.94 -59.47 28.85
CA GLN A 17 8.48 -59.83 30.16
C GLN A 17 8.27 -61.32 30.49
N VAL A 18 7.11 -61.87 30.09
CA VAL A 18 6.68 -63.24 30.43
C VAL A 18 7.02 -64.26 29.33
N SER A 19 6.94 -63.89 28.04
CA SER A 19 7.05 -64.83 26.92
C SER A 19 8.48 -65.12 26.44
N ILE A 20 9.44 -64.23 26.69
CA ILE A 20 10.81 -64.38 26.19
C ILE A 20 11.66 -65.12 27.25
N ALA A 21 12.26 -66.25 26.88
CA ALA A 21 13.12 -67.00 27.80
C ALA A 21 14.55 -66.44 27.89
N ASP A 22 15.13 -66.01 26.76
CA ASP A 22 16.49 -65.44 26.72
C ASP A 22 16.56 -64.09 27.49
N PRO A 23 17.36 -63.99 28.57
CA PRO A 23 17.49 -62.77 29.36
C PRO A 23 17.95 -61.55 28.54
N ALA A 24 18.83 -61.74 27.56
CA ALA A 24 19.37 -60.65 26.75
C ALA A 24 18.33 -60.12 25.76
N ALA A 25 17.64 -61.00 25.03
CA ALA A 25 16.52 -60.63 24.16
C ALA A 25 15.37 -60.00 24.95
N LYS A 26 15.03 -60.53 26.13
CA LYS A 26 14.00 -59.96 27.00
C LYS A 26 14.32 -58.52 27.38
N LYS A 27 15.53 -58.27 27.89
CA LYS A 27 15.96 -56.92 28.29
C LYS A 27 15.90 -55.95 27.12
N ARG A 28 16.35 -56.36 25.92
CA ARG A 28 16.26 -55.53 24.70
C ARG A 28 14.83 -55.25 24.28
N ALA A 29 13.95 -56.25 24.28
CA ALA A 29 12.55 -56.10 23.87
C ALA A 29 11.78 -55.20 24.84
N VAL A 30 11.91 -55.43 26.15
CA VAL A 30 11.29 -54.62 27.21
C VAL A 30 11.76 -53.17 27.13
N PHE A 31 13.07 -52.95 26.97
CA PHE A 31 13.62 -51.60 26.85
C PHE A 31 13.14 -50.87 25.58
N LYS A 32 13.10 -51.54 24.42
CA LYS A 32 12.56 -50.93 23.18
C LYS A 32 11.08 -50.60 23.31
N THR A 33 10.27 -51.46 23.95
CA THR A 33 8.86 -51.18 24.20
C THR A 33 8.68 -49.99 25.14
N PHE A 34 9.53 -49.87 26.18
CA PHE A 34 9.54 -48.70 27.06
C PHE A 34 9.85 -47.40 26.31
N ILE A 35 10.86 -47.40 25.44
CA ILE A 35 11.15 -46.26 24.56
C ILE A 35 9.95 -45.95 23.65
N GLY A 36 9.29 -46.97 23.11
CA GLY A 36 8.07 -46.81 22.30
C GLY A 36 6.91 -46.16 23.07
N ILE A 37 6.75 -46.47 24.36
CA ILE A 37 5.75 -45.83 25.23
C ILE A 37 6.06 -44.33 25.41
N ILE A 38 7.31 -43.99 25.69
CA ILE A 38 7.75 -42.58 25.81
C ILE A 38 7.52 -41.83 24.50
N ALA A 39 7.94 -42.41 23.37
CA ALA A 39 7.75 -41.82 22.04
C ALA A 39 6.28 -41.58 21.71
N THR A 40 5.41 -42.54 22.06
CA THR A 40 3.96 -42.44 21.87
C THR A 40 3.37 -41.33 22.72
N PHE A 41 3.81 -41.20 23.98
CA PHE A 41 3.39 -40.11 24.85
C PHE A 41 3.80 -38.74 24.30
N LEU A 42 5.06 -38.58 23.88
CA LEU A 42 5.57 -37.34 23.29
C LEU A 42 4.81 -36.96 22.01
N LEU A 43 4.47 -37.95 21.18
CA LEU A 43 3.67 -37.74 19.97
C LEU A 43 2.26 -37.22 20.30
N PHE A 44 1.56 -37.83 21.26
CA PHE A 44 0.24 -37.35 21.66
C PHE A 44 0.28 -35.98 22.33
N MET A 45 1.34 -35.69 23.10
CA MET A 45 1.58 -34.36 23.65
C MET A 45 1.81 -33.33 22.54
N ALA A 46 2.56 -33.68 21.48
CA ALA A 46 2.74 -32.82 20.31
C ALA A 46 1.41 -32.53 19.59
N ILE A 47 0.56 -33.55 19.39
CA ILE A 47 -0.76 -33.39 18.77
C ILE A 47 -1.69 -32.52 19.62
N ALA A 48 -1.72 -32.74 20.94
CA ALA A 48 -2.53 -31.94 21.85
C ALA A 48 -2.04 -30.49 21.91
N ASN A 49 -0.73 -30.29 21.97
CA ASN A 49 -0.11 -28.98 21.92
C ASN A 49 -0.42 -28.26 20.60
N TYR A 50 -0.34 -28.95 19.47
CA TYR A 50 -0.73 -28.42 18.16
C TYR A 50 -2.20 -28.00 18.17
N LYS A 51 -3.13 -28.90 18.52
CA LYS A 51 -4.57 -28.59 18.52
C LYS A 51 -4.91 -27.34 19.35
N ASN A 52 -4.28 -27.18 20.51
CA ASN A 52 -4.63 -26.12 21.45
C ASN A 52 -3.89 -24.79 21.18
N ASN A 53 -2.71 -24.82 20.55
CA ASN A 53 -1.86 -23.64 20.38
C ASN A 53 -1.65 -23.23 18.92
N PHE A 54 -2.15 -23.98 17.94
CA PHE A 54 -1.97 -23.67 16.52
C PHE A 54 -2.62 -22.34 16.11
N TYR A 55 -3.72 -21.95 16.77
CA TYR A 55 -4.41 -20.68 16.54
C TYR A 55 -4.13 -19.63 17.62
N GLY A 56 -3.26 -19.92 18.59
CA GLY A 56 -2.88 -18.94 19.61
C GLY A 56 -1.73 -18.08 19.11
N GLU A 57 -1.83 -16.76 19.27
CA GLU A 57 -0.77 -15.78 18.97
C GLU A 57 0.45 -15.93 19.90
N ASN A 58 1.08 -17.08 19.87
CA ASN A 58 2.27 -17.33 20.66
C ASN A 58 3.48 -17.17 19.73
N ARG A 59 4.25 -16.10 19.92
CA ARG A 59 5.57 -15.82 19.30
C ARG A 59 6.66 -16.84 19.65
N MET A 60 6.27 -18.04 20.02
CA MET A 60 7.14 -19.10 20.53
C MET A 60 7.44 -20.10 19.42
N LEU A 61 8.56 -20.81 19.57
CA LEU A 61 8.90 -21.97 18.74
C LEU A 61 7.73 -22.96 18.73
N PRO A 62 7.38 -23.55 17.57
CA PRO A 62 6.31 -24.54 17.47
C PRO A 62 6.68 -25.80 18.24
N ALA A 63 6.32 -25.85 19.52
CA ALA A 63 6.70 -26.90 20.46
C ALA A 63 6.27 -28.29 19.98
N SER A 64 5.14 -28.40 19.29
CA SER A 64 4.69 -29.62 18.63
C SER A 64 5.68 -30.17 17.61
N LEU A 65 6.25 -29.31 16.74
CA LEU A 65 7.25 -29.72 15.75
C LEU A 65 8.58 -30.11 16.40
N ALA A 66 8.99 -29.42 17.47
CA ALA A 66 10.15 -29.78 18.26
C ALA A 66 9.99 -31.16 18.93
N LEU A 67 8.82 -31.44 19.51
CA LEU A 67 8.51 -32.73 20.14
C LEU A 67 8.51 -33.88 19.13
N ILE A 68 7.97 -33.66 17.92
CA ILE A 68 8.01 -34.65 16.83
C ILE A 68 9.44 -34.90 16.36
N THR A 69 10.25 -33.84 16.27
CA THR A 69 11.68 -33.94 15.92
C THR A 69 12.43 -34.82 16.92
N VAL A 70 12.32 -34.51 18.22
CA VAL A 70 12.95 -35.29 19.29
C VAL A 70 12.49 -36.74 19.28
N THR A 71 11.18 -36.96 19.14
CA THR A 71 10.60 -38.32 19.07
C THR A 71 11.16 -39.13 17.91
N SER A 72 11.30 -38.51 16.74
CA SER A 72 11.82 -39.15 15.53
C SER A 72 13.29 -39.57 15.68
N PHE A 73 14.13 -38.70 16.25
CA PHE A 73 15.54 -39.04 16.50
C PHE A 73 15.72 -40.09 17.61
N VAL A 74 14.93 -40.03 18.68
CA VAL A 74 14.93 -41.06 19.73
C VAL A 74 14.54 -42.41 19.14
N MET A 75 13.45 -42.48 18.37
CA MET A 75 13.03 -43.71 17.72
C MET A 75 14.09 -44.21 16.72
N ALA A 76 14.74 -43.31 15.97
CA ALA A 76 15.77 -43.69 15.01
C ALA A 76 17.00 -44.35 15.66
N MET A 77 17.33 -43.98 16.91
CA MET A 77 18.45 -44.58 17.65
C MET A 77 18.17 -46.04 18.06
N TYR A 78 16.92 -46.37 18.42
CA TYR A 78 16.57 -47.67 18.98
C TYR A 78 15.90 -48.64 17.98
N PHE A 79 15.35 -48.11 16.88
CA PHE A 79 14.68 -48.86 15.81
C PHE A 79 15.45 -48.74 14.49
N THR A 80 16.63 -49.36 14.43
CA THR A 80 17.59 -49.26 13.31
C THR A 80 17.01 -49.64 11.95
N ASN A 81 16.07 -50.59 11.88
CA ASN A 81 15.42 -51.00 10.63
C ASN A 81 14.60 -49.86 9.98
N LEU A 82 14.13 -48.92 10.79
CA LEU A 82 13.42 -47.71 10.34
C LEU A 82 14.27 -46.45 10.54
N GLY A 83 15.53 -46.60 10.94
CA GLY A 83 16.37 -45.50 11.40
C GLY A 83 16.62 -44.44 10.32
N ALA A 84 16.78 -44.85 9.06
CA ALA A 84 16.94 -43.92 7.94
C ALA A 84 15.67 -43.08 7.72
N LEU A 85 14.50 -43.72 7.67
CA LEU A 85 13.20 -43.07 7.51
C LEU A 85 12.94 -42.06 8.65
N LEU A 86 13.18 -42.48 9.89
CA LEU A 86 12.95 -41.65 11.07
C LEU A 86 13.92 -40.46 11.16
N LYS A 87 15.17 -40.60 10.72
CA LYS A 87 16.13 -39.48 10.62
C LYS A 87 15.72 -38.46 9.56
N ILE A 88 15.31 -38.94 8.38
CA ILE A 88 14.85 -38.05 7.29
C ILE A 88 13.61 -37.28 7.74
N GLY A 89 12.60 -37.99 8.26
CA GLY A 89 11.39 -37.36 8.80
C GLY A 89 11.71 -36.38 9.93
N GLY A 90 12.54 -36.78 10.89
CA GLY A 90 12.98 -35.92 11.99
C GLY A 90 13.69 -34.65 11.51
N PHE A 91 14.54 -34.75 10.48
CA PHE A 91 15.19 -33.59 9.89
C PHE A 91 14.21 -32.65 9.17
N MET A 92 13.20 -33.19 8.47
CA MET A 92 12.15 -32.37 7.85
C MET A 92 11.36 -31.58 8.90
N PHE A 93 10.97 -32.23 9.99
CA PHE A 93 10.28 -31.56 11.11
C PHE A 93 11.18 -30.54 11.83
N PHE A 94 12.48 -30.80 11.92
CA PHE A 94 13.46 -29.85 12.45
C PHE A 94 13.53 -28.58 11.60
N VAL A 95 13.67 -28.73 10.27
CA VAL A 95 13.68 -27.59 9.33
C VAL A 95 12.36 -26.81 9.40
N ALA A 96 11.22 -27.51 9.43
CA ALA A 96 9.92 -26.86 9.57
C ALA A 96 9.79 -26.10 10.90
N ALA A 97 10.26 -26.68 12.01
CA ALA A 97 10.26 -26.02 13.32
C ALA A 97 11.12 -24.76 13.32
N PHE A 98 12.30 -24.83 12.68
CA PHE A 98 13.22 -23.70 12.57
C PHE A 98 12.64 -22.58 11.70
N LEU A 99 12.13 -22.90 10.50
CA LEU A 99 11.55 -21.91 9.59
C LEU A 99 10.29 -21.26 10.19
N SER A 100 9.41 -22.05 10.80
CA SER A 100 8.22 -21.53 11.46
C SER A 100 8.55 -20.70 12.71
N GLY A 101 9.52 -21.12 13.52
CA GLY A 101 10.00 -20.34 14.66
C GLY A 101 10.63 -19.02 14.23
N TYR A 102 11.45 -19.05 13.18
CA TYR A 102 12.06 -17.85 12.60
C TYR A 102 11.00 -16.90 12.00
N GLY A 103 10.02 -17.45 11.28
CA GLY A 103 8.87 -16.70 10.78
C GLY A 103 8.12 -16.00 11.91
N ASN A 104 7.75 -16.72 12.97
CA ASN A 104 7.03 -16.16 14.12
C ASN A 104 7.84 -15.14 14.93
N TRP A 105 9.17 -15.20 14.89
CA TRP A 105 10.04 -14.24 15.55
C TRP A 105 10.15 -12.91 14.78
N LEU A 106 10.03 -12.95 13.45
CA LEU A 106 9.98 -11.73 12.65
C LEU A 106 8.69 -10.95 12.97
N PRO A 107 8.74 -9.61 13.03
CA PRO A 107 7.55 -8.78 13.17
C PRO A 107 6.55 -9.13 12.07
N GLN A 108 5.46 -9.80 12.45
CA GLN A 108 4.37 -10.11 11.53
C GLN A 108 3.65 -8.81 11.22
N VAL A 109 3.74 -8.35 9.97
CA VAL A 109 2.84 -7.33 9.46
C VAL A 109 1.54 -8.07 9.16
N GLU A 110 0.64 -8.11 10.12
CA GLU A 110 -0.64 -8.78 9.97
C GLU A 110 -1.39 -8.16 8.79
N GLY A 111 -1.46 -8.90 7.68
CA GLY A 111 -2.57 -8.77 6.75
C GLY A 111 -3.81 -9.32 7.43
N GLY A 112 -4.32 -8.59 8.44
CA GLY A 112 -5.53 -8.95 9.14
C GLY A 112 -6.63 -9.19 8.12
N PHE A 113 -7.40 -10.27 8.32
CA PHE A 113 -8.65 -10.47 7.62
C PHE A 113 -9.42 -9.13 7.65
N PRO A 114 -9.93 -8.64 6.50
CA PRO A 114 -10.62 -7.37 6.48
C PRO A 114 -11.73 -7.42 7.55
N PRO A 115 -11.80 -6.41 8.44
CA PRO A 115 -12.86 -6.36 9.44
C PRO A 115 -14.20 -6.52 8.74
N LYS A 116 -15.12 -7.27 9.37
CA LYS A 116 -16.46 -7.48 8.82
C LYS A 116 -17.09 -6.13 8.50
N GLU A 117 -17.57 -6.04 7.26
CA GLU A 117 -18.17 -4.88 6.62
C GLU A 117 -19.29 -4.27 7.49
N GLU A 118 -19.05 -3.07 7.99
CA GLU A 118 -20.13 -2.14 8.27
C GLU A 118 -20.24 -1.21 7.06
N LYS A 119 -21.38 -1.28 6.37
CA LYS A 119 -21.70 -0.33 5.30
C LYS A 119 -21.65 1.07 5.89
N ILE A 120 -20.72 1.89 5.40
CA ILE A 120 -20.52 3.24 5.90
C ILE A 120 -21.75 4.08 5.53
N THR A 121 -22.53 4.49 6.54
CA THR A 121 -23.66 5.40 6.40
C THR A 121 -23.21 6.85 6.57
N TRP A 122 -22.64 7.42 5.51
CA TRP A 122 -22.07 8.77 5.48
C TRP A 122 -23.05 9.87 5.92
N ASP A 123 -24.32 9.75 5.56
CA ASP A 123 -25.40 10.70 5.84
C ASP A 123 -25.74 10.81 7.34
N SER A 124 -25.47 9.75 8.10
CA SER A 124 -25.74 9.68 9.55
C SER A 124 -24.59 10.18 10.42
N MET A 125 -23.46 10.52 9.81
CA MET A 125 -22.25 10.93 10.53
C MET A 125 -22.34 12.38 11.01
N THR A 126 -21.78 12.64 12.19
CA THR A 126 -21.51 14.01 12.64
C THR A 126 -20.43 14.66 11.76
N PRO A 127 -20.34 16.01 11.73
CA PRO A 127 -19.27 16.70 11.01
C PRO A 127 -17.87 16.23 11.40
N GLN A 128 -17.64 15.95 12.69
CA GLN A 128 -16.34 15.44 13.15
C GLN A 128 -16.04 14.04 12.60
N GLN A 129 -17.02 13.13 12.61
CA GLN A 129 -16.82 11.78 12.03
C GLN A 129 -16.57 11.83 10.52
N LEU A 130 -17.24 12.73 9.80
CA LEU A 130 -16.96 12.98 8.39
C LEU A 130 -15.55 13.55 8.19
N ALA A 131 -15.12 14.50 9.04
CA ALA A 131 -13.77 15.03 8.98
C ALA A 131 -12.71 13.97 9.29
N ASP A 132 -12.94 13.09 10.25
CA ASP A 132 -12.03 11.99 10.57
C ASP A 132 -11.86 11.05 9.36
N LYS A 133 -12.96 10.76 8.64
CA LYS A 133 -12.92 10.03 7.37
C LYS A 133 -12.20 10.82 6.27
N GLY A 134 -12.39 12.13 6.21
CA GLY A 134 -11.64 13.02 5.32
C GLY A 134 -10.13 12.96 5.58
N GLU A 135 -9.71 13.00 6.85
CA GLU A 135 -8.30 12.87 7.23
C GLU A 135 -7.73 11.52 6.81
N GLU A 136 -8.49 10.44 7.04
CA GLU A 136 -8.12 9.09 6.62
C GLU A 136 -7.95 9.00 5.10
N ILE A 137 -8.83 9.62 4.31
CA ILE A 137 -8.73 9.66 2.85
C ILE A 137 -7.48 10.44 2.42
N ILE A 138 -7.16 11.56 3.07
CA ILE A 138 -6.03 12.42 2.67
C ILE A 138 -4.69 11.79 3.08
N PHE A 139 -4.57 11.32 4.32
CA PHE A 139 -3.31 10.93 4.95
C PHE A 139 -3.19 9.44 5.28
N GLY A 140 -4.27 8.67 5.16
CA GLY A 140 -4.25 7.22 5.44
C GLY A 140 -4.49 6.87 6.91
N GLY A 141 -4.86 7.85 7.74
CA GLY A 141 -5.27 7.63 9.13
C GLY A 141 -5.60 8.92 9.87
N ILE A 142 -6.31 8.79 10.99
CA ILE A 142 -6.66 9.92 11.87
C ILE A 142 -5.41 10.38 12.63
N GLY A 143 -5.25 11.71 12.77
CA GLY A 143 -4.09 12.34 13.40
C GLY A 143 -2.80 12.33 12.55
N LYS A 144 -2.86 11.78 11.34
CA LYS A 144 -1.71 11.67 10.43
C LYS A 144 -1.43 12.95 9.64
N SER A 145 -2.32 13.94 9.67
CA SER A 145 -2.13 15.24 9.00
C SER A 145 -0.89 16.03 9.47
N SER A 146 -0.37 15.72 10.66
CA SER A 146 0.85 16.33 11.21
C SER A 146 2.13 15.58 10.85
N VAL A 147 2.03 14.36 10.31
CA VAL A 147 3.16 13.48 10.01
C VAL A 147 3.54 13.63 8.54
N GLN A 148 4.80 13.97 8.29
CA GLN A 148 5.28 14.14 6.92
C GLN A 148 5.36 12.79 6.20
N GLY A 149 4.81 12.74 4.98
CA GLY A 149 4.88 11.57 4.11
C GLY A 149 3.70 10.60 4.23
N GLU A 150 2.75 10.89 5.12
CA GLU A 150 1.51 10.12 5.20
C GLU A 150 0.58 10.46 4.04
N ILE A 151 0.08 9.40 3.41
CA ILE A 151 -0.70 9.45 2.17
C ILE A 151 -1.80 8.41 2.27
N GLY A 152 -3.03 8.87 2.10
CA GLY A 152 -4.23 8.04 1.99
C GLY A 152 -4.69 7.86 0.56
N LYS A 153 -5.90 7.29 0.41
CA LYS A 153 -6.54 7.01 -0.88
C LYS A 153 -6.61 8.23 -1.80
N GLY A 154 -6.86 9.41 -1.25
CA GLY A 154 -6.99 10.65 -2.01
C GLY A 154 -5.67 11.17 -2.58
N GLN A 155 -4.53 10.70 -2.08
CA GLN A 155 -3.19 11.05 -2.56
C GLN A 155 -2.85 12.56 -2.56
N CYS A 156 -3.70 13.40 -1.96
CA CYS A 156 -3.58 14.85 -1.97
C CYS A 156 -2.20 15.37 -1.47
N PRO A 157 -1.60 14.79 -0.40
CA PRO A 157 -0.27 15.21 0.09
C PRO A 157 0.88 14.96 -0.88
N LEU A 158 0.67 14.17 -1.94
CA LEU A 158 1.67 14.04 -3.01
C LEU A 158 1.92 15.36 -3.73
N CYS A 159 0.93 16.25 -3.79
CA CYS A 159 1.04 17.51 -4.54
C CYS A 159 0.82 18.73 -3.65
N HIS A 160 -0.18 18.68 -2.76
CA HIS A 160 -0.63 19.81 -1.97
C HIS A 160 0.04 19.91 -0.61
N GLY A 161 0.30 21.15 -0.19
CA GLY A 161 0.62 21.47 1.19
C GLY A 161 -0.64 21.72 2.01
N PHE A 162 -0.62 21.32 3.28
CA PHE A 162 -1.72 21.55 4.23
C PHE A 162 -1.34 22.47 5.39
N GLN A 163 -0.06 22.75 5.57
CA GLN A 163 0.45 23.60 6.65
C GLN A 163 0.60 25.04 6.18
N LYS A 164 0.39 26.00 7.08
CA LYS A 164 0.56 27.42 6.78
C LYS A 164 1.98 27.69 6.29
N GLY A 165 2.11 28.38 5.16
CA GLY A 165 3.41 28.77 4.60
C GLY A 165 4.15 27.65 3.86
N PHE A 166 3.60 26.43 3.78
CA PHE A 166 4.17 25.39 2.92
C PHE A 166 4.06 25.82 1.45
N LEU A 167 5.21 25.99 0.80
CA LEU A 167 5.29 26.31 -0.62
C LEU A 167 5.56 24.99 -1.37
N SER A 168 4.59 24.54 -2.15
CA SER A 168 4.77 23.45 -3.11
C SER A 168 4.97 24.08 -4.48
N GLU A 169 5.87 23.55 -5.30
CA GLU A 169 5.94 23.92 -6.72
C GLU A 169 4.93 23.12 -7.56
N ARG A 170 4.27 22.12 -6.95
CA ARG A 170 3.40 21.18 -7.65
C ARG A 170 1.95 21.62 -7.64
N ALA A 171 1.48 22.20 -6.53
CA ALA A 171 0.07 22.56 -6.39
C ALA A 171 -0.14 23.64 -5.34
N PRO A 172 -1.22 24.43 -5.42
CA PRO A 172 -1.50 25.47 -4.43
C PRO A 172 -1.63 24.88 -3.03
N ASN A 173 -1.19 25.64 -2.02
CA ASN A 173 -1.39 25.29 -0.63
C ASN A 173 -2.89 25.30 -0.29
N LEU A 174 -3.33 24.29 0.45
CA LEU A 174 -4.72 24.08 0.83
C LEU A 174 -5.06 24.59 2.24
N TYR A 175 -4.08 25.04 3.02
CA TYR A 175 -4.32 25.79 4.26
C TYR A 175 -5.01 27.11 3.96
N GLY A 176 -6.16 27.42 4.57
CA GLY A 176 -6.97 28.61 4.33
C GLY A 176 -7.92 28.48 3.14
N LEU A 177 -8.18 27.27 2.62
CA LEU A 177 -8.89 27.10 1.35
C LEU A 177 -10.36 27.55 1.43
N PRO A 178 -11.19 27.14 2.41
CA PRO A 178 -12.57 27.59 2.54
C PRO A 178 -12.74 29.11 2.42
N GLU A 179 -11.89 29.88 3.10
CA GLU A 179 -11.97 31.33 3.05
C GLU A 179 -11.46 31.91 1.73
N ARG A 180 -10.35 31.38 1.20
CA ARG A 180 -9.82 31.83 -0.09
C ARG A 180 -10.77 31.53 -1.24
N ALA A 181 -11.42 30.38 -1.22
CA ALA A 181 -12.38 29.98 -2.25
C ALA A 181 -13.44 31.07 -2.44
N GLU A 182 -14.05 31.50 -1.35
CA GLU A 182 -15.11 32.52 -1.37
C GLU A 182 -14.58 33.93 -1.65
N LYS A 183 -13.52 34.35 -0.95
CA LYS A 183 -13.08 35.76 -0.98
C LYS A 183 -12.15 36.11 -2.13
N GLU A 184 -11.34 35.15 -2.58
CA GLU A 184 -10.27 35.41 -3.55
C GLU A 184 -10.53 34.70 -4.88
N ARG A 185 -10.89 33.41 -4.85
CA ARG A 185 -10.95 32.59 -6.08
C ARG A 185 -12.16 32.89 -6.94
N LEU A 186 -13.34 33.01 -6.34
CA LEU A 186 -14.54 33.44 -7.07
C LEU A 186 -14.42 34.87 -7.62
N ALA A 187 -13.66 35.73 -6.94
CA ALA A 187 -13.42 37.11 -7.35
C ALA A 187 -12.33 37.25 -8.44
N ASP A 188 -11.54 36.20 -8.69
CA ASP A 188 -10.51 36.19 -9.71
C ASP A 188 -11.16 36.30 -11.11
N PRO A 189 -10.83 37.33 -11.92
CA PRO A 189 -11.36 37.47 -13.27
C PRO A 189 -11.11 36.22 -14.15
N ARG A 190 -10.02 35.49 -13.90
CA ARG A 190 -9.68 34.26 -14.63
C ARG A 190 -10.63 33.11 -14.33
N TYR A 191 -11.27 33.10 -13.17
CA TYR A 191 -12.27 32.08 -12.82
C TYR A 191 -13.54 32.23 -13.68
N SER A 192 -13.86 33.46 -14.09
CA SER A 192 -14.99 33.77 -14.98
C SER A 192 -16.33 33.23 -14.47
N MET A 193 -16.65 33.54 -13.21
CA MET A 193 -17.92 33.13 -12.57
C MET A 193 -19.12 33.49 -13.44
N ASN A 194 -20.04 32.53 -13.61
CA ASN A 194 -21.24 32.60 -14.47
C ASN A 194 -20.95 32.80 -15.97
N ALA A 195 -19.70 32.68 -16.41
CA ALA A 195 -19.32 32.85 -17.81
C ALA A 195 -18.21 31.85 -18.19
N PRO A 196 -18.45 30.53 -18.13
CA PRO A 196 -17.42 29.51 -18.33
C PRO A 196 -16.74 29.64 -19.71
N ALA A 197 -17.47 30.08 -20.73
CA ALA A 197 -16.94 30.31 -22.08
C ALA A 197 -15.82 31.39 -22.14
N LYS A 198 -15.71 32.26 -21.12
CA LYS A 198 -14.67 33.30 -21.03
C LYS A 198 -13.36 32.80 -20.40
N ARG A 199 -13.34 31.59 -19.82
CA ARG A 199 -12.12 31.01 -19.24
C ARG A 199 -11.05 30.86 -20.32
N ASP A 200 -9.79 31.11 -19.98
CA ASP A 200 -8.64 30.94 -20.90
C ASP A 200 -7.97 29.55 -20.77
N THR A 201 -8.54 28.69 -19.93
CA THR A 201 -8.03 27.33 -19.69
C THR A 201 -8.46 26.33 -20.76
N VAL A 202 -7.83 25.16 -20.79
CA VAL A 202 -8.09 24.11 -21.80
C VAL A 202 -9.48 23.48 -21.66
N GLU A 203 -10.07 23.48 -20.47
CA GLU A 203 -11.46 23.06 -20.22
C GLU A 203 -12.29 24.25 -19.74
N LYS A 204 -13.52 24.38 -20.26
CA LYS A 204 -14.41 25.51 -19.93
C LYS A 204 -15.41 25.16 -18.83
N GLU A 205 -15.88 23.92 -18.80
CA GLU A 205 -16.87 23.41 -17.84
C GLU A 205 -16.51 21.97 -17.46
N ALA A 206 -16.90 21.56 -16.25
CA ALA A 206 -16.67 20.20 -15.76
C ALA A 206 -17.49 19.16 -16.54
N CYS A 207 -18.68 19.55 -16.95
CA CYS A 207 -19.59 18.78 -17.78
C CYS A 207 -20.47 19.75 -18.61
N PRO A 208 -20.99 19.33 -19.77
CA PRO A 208 -21.79 20.20 -20.62
C PRO A 208 -22.98 20.82 -19.88
N GLY A 209 -23.01 22.15 -19.79
CA GLY A 209 -24.12 22.90 -19.16
C GLY A 209 -24.09 22.96 -17.63
N CYS A 210 -23.04 22.45 -16.99
CA CYS A 210 -22.90 22.46 -15.53
C CYS A 210 -22.54 23.86 -14.97
N GLY A 211 -22.11 24.78 -15.83
CA GLY A 211 -21.78 26.16 -15.47
C GLY A 211 -20.50 26.24 -14.65
N THR A 212 -20.44 27.25 -13.78
CA THR A 212 -19.35 27.46 -12.83
C THR A 212 -19.86 27.36 -11.39
N GLY A 213 -18.94 27.17 -10.44
CA GLY A 213 -19.26 27.37 -9.03
C GLY A 213 -19.54 28.84 -8.70
N THR A 214 -20.50 29.11 -7.83
CA THR A 214 -20.89 30.46 -7.38
C THR A 214 -20.72 30.68 -5.88
N THR A 215 -20.40 29.62 -5.14
CA THR A 215 -20.07 29.65 -3.70
C THR A 215 -18.69 29.05 -3.47
N GLY A 216 -18.07 29.35 -2.32
CA GLY A 216 -16.74 28.79 -2.00
C GLY A 216 -16.74 27.26 -2.01
N GLN A 217 -17.84 26.65 -1.58
CA GLN A 217 -18.07 25.21 -1.62
C GLN A 217 -18.17 24.68 -3.06
N GLU A 218 -18.97 25.31 -3.92
CA GLU A 218 -19.06 24.89 -5.31
C GLU A 218 -17.73 25.08 -6.06
N TYR A 219 -16.95 26.10 -5.72
CA TYR A 219 -15.60 26.27 -6.24
C TYR A 219 -14.69 25.08 -5.89
N ILE A 220 -14.76 24.59 -4.64
CA ILE A 220 -13.98 23.41 -4.20
C ILE A 220 -14.44 22.18 -4.98
N ALA A 221 -15.75 21.94 -5.07
CA ALA A 221 -16.32 20.83 -5.82
C ALA A 221 -15.95 20.87 -7.32
N GLU A 222 -16.03 22.04 -7.96
CA GLU A 222 -15.63 22.25 -9.35
C GLU A 222 -14.13 22.01 -9.53
N SER A 223 -13.29 22.46 -8.60
CA SER A 223 -11.83 22.26 -8.65
C SER A 223 -11.46 20.78 -8.59
N HIS A 224 -12.17 19.98 -7.80
CA HIS A 224 -11.99 18.52 -7.73
C HIS A 224 -12.51 17.80 -8.99
N ALA A 225 -13.62 18.26 -9.57
CA ALA A 225 -14.24 17.66 -10.75
C ALA A 225 -13.52 18.04 -12.05
N CYS A 226 -13.03 19.26 -12.14
CA CYS A 226 -12.41 19.85 -13.32
C CYS A 226 -11.22 20.76 -12.94
N PRO A 227 -10.06 20.19 -12.62
CA PRO A 227 -8.88 20.99 -12.30
C PRO A 227 -8.40 21.89 -13.45
N ASN A 228 -8.77 21.56 -14.70
CA ASN A 228 -8.52 22.36 -15.89
C ASN A 228 -9.55 23.47 -16.12
N CYS A 229 -10.64 23.53 -15.36
CA CYS A 229 -11.63 24.60 -15.50
C CYS A 229 -11.13 25.92 -14.92
N TYR A 230 -10.31 25.85 -13.86
CA TYR A 230 -9.61 27.01 -13.32
C TYR A 230 -8.27 26.56 -12.74
N VAL A 231 -7.19 27.15 -13.25
CA VAL A 231 -5.84 26.90 -12.77
C VAL A 231 -5.38 28.12 -11.99
N VAL A 232 -5.02 27.90 -10.72
CA VAL A 232 -4.44 28.95 -9.88
C VAL A 232 -3.16 29.46 -10.52
N ALA A 233 -3.02 30.79 -10.59
CA ALA A 233 -1.84 31.43 -11.17
C ALA A 233 -0.53 30.90 -10.56
N GLY A 234 0.42 30.53 -11.41
CA GLY A 234 1.72 29.95 -11.04
C GLY A 234 1.74 28.44 -10.84
N PHE A 235 0.60 27.74 -10.97
CA PHE A 235 0.50 26.29 -10.75
C PHE A 235 0.07 25.50 -12.00
N GLY A 236 0.01 26.12 -13.17
CA GLY A 236 -0.20 25.36 -14.40
C GLY A 236 1.03 24.57 -14.82
N LEU A 237 0.80 23.59 -15.68
CA LEU A 237 1.88 22.86 -16.35
C LEU A 237 2.84 23.84 -17.03
N LYS A 238 4.13 23.58 -16.91
CA LYS A 238 5.18 24.41 -17.49
C LYS A 238 4.98 24.53 -19.00
N GLY A 239 4.92 25.75 -19.51
CA GLY A 239 4.66 26.04 -20.93
C GLY A 239 3.18 26.18 -21.30
N SER A 240 2.25 25.88 -20.38
CA SER A 240 0.81 26.10 -20.61
C SER A 240 0.36 27.55 -20.30
N ASN A 241 1.20 28.35 -19.64
CA ASN A 241 0.84 29.67 -19.10
C ASN A 241 -0.41 29.63 -18.20
N ASP A 242 -0.45 28.67 -17.27
CA ASP A 242 -1.58 28.45 -16.36
C ASP A 242 -2.92 28.15 -17.05
N ARG A 243 -2.87 27.47 -18.21
CA ARG A 243 -4.08 27.05 -18.93
C ARG A 243 -4.44 25.59 -18.70
N GLU A 244 -3.48 24.80 -18.25
CA GLU A 244 -3.63 23.37 -18.02
C GLU A 244 -3.06 22.99 -16.66
N SER A 245 -3.80 22.21 -15.90
CA SER A 245 -3.47 21.71 -14.57
C SER A 245 -2.95 20.29 -14.66
N GLN A 246 -1.96 19.99 -13.84
CA GLN A 246 -1.47 18.62 -13.64
C GLN A 246 -2.32 17.79 -12.68
N MET A 247 -3.22 18.44 -11.93
CA MET A 247 -4.06 17.75 -10.97
C MET A 247 -5.04 16.85 -11.74
N PRO A 248 -5.10 15.54 -11.42
CA PRO A 248 -6.04 14.64 -12.06
C PRO A 248 -7.47 14.94 -11.58
N LYS A 249 -8.46 14.56 -12.40
CA LYS A 249 -9.86 14.51 -11.96
C LYS A 249 -10.00 13.41 -10.91
N ILE A 250 -10.04 13.76 -9.64
CA ILE A 250 -9.87 12.80 -8.53
C ILE A 250 -11.04 11.81 -8.34
N HIS A 251 -12.18 12.07 -8.99
CA HIS A 251 -13.30 11.12 -9.08
C HIS A 251 -13.11 10.07 -10.20
N LYS A 252 -12.06 10.19 -11.01
CA LYS A 252 -11.68 9.23 -12.05
C LYS A 252 -10.51 8.36 -11.59
N PRO A 253 -10.28 7.19 -12.24
CA PRO A 253 -9.09 6.38 -11.98
C PRO A 253 -7.79 7.19 -12.16
N PRO A 254 -6.74 6.89 -11.38
CA PRO A 254 -6.63 5.77 -10.43
C PRO A 254 -7.14 6.07 -9.01
N ILE A 255 -7.50 7.33 -8.71
CA ILE A 255 -7.89 7.76 -7.35
C ILE A 255 -9.35 7.37 -7.04
N SER A 256 -10.27 7.64 -7.97
CA SER A 256 -11.66 7.20 -7.93
C SER A 256 -12.39 7.50 -6.60
N LEU A 257 -12.27 8.73 -6.08
CA LEU A 257 -13.06 9.14 -4.91
C LEU A 257 -14.54 9.28 -5.27
N SER A 258 -15.39 8.67 -4.46
CA SER A 258 -16.84 8.83 -4.51
C SER A 258 -17.29 10.18 -3.97
N LEU A 259 -18.53 10.60 -4.27
CA LEU A 259 -19.05 11.88 -3.77
C LEU A 259 -19.06 11.97 -2.23
N PRO A 260 -19.44 10.91 -1.47
CA PRO A 260 -19.35 10.93 -0.02
C PRO A 260 -17.91 11.11 0.50
N GLU A 261 -16.94 10.46 -0.14
CA GLU A 261 -15.53 10.61 0.20
C GLU A 261 -15.03 12.04 -0.06
N LEU A 262 -15.46 12.66 -1.16
CA LEU A 262 -15.15 14.05 -1.48
C LEU A 262 -15.78 15.02 -0.46
N ALA A 263 -17.03 14.79 -0.07
CA ALA A 263 -17.69 15.57 0.98
C ALA A 263 -16.97 15.43 2.34
N ALA A 264 -16.47 14.24 2.67
CA ALA A 264 -15.68 14.02 3.88
C ALA A 264 -14.34 14.78 3.85
N VAL A 265 -13.64 14.76 2.70
CA VAL A 265 -12.43 15.55 2.46
C VAL A 265 -12.71 17.04 2.68
N ASP A 266 -13.76 17.58 2.06
CA ASP A 266 -14.13 18.99 2.22
C ASP A 266 -14.46 19.31 3.68
N THR A 267 -15.27 18.47 4.33
CA THR A 267 -15.63 18.63 5.75
C THR A 267 -14.39 18.77 6.64
N TRP A 268 -13.37 17.93 6.41
CA TRP A 268 -12.09 18.03 7.11
C TRP A 268 -11.38 19.35 6.85
N MET A 269 -11.40 19.87 5.61
CA MET A 269 -10.78 21.15 5.25
C MET A 269 -11.45 22.34 5.96
N TYR A 270 -12.76 22.31 6.17
CA TYR A 270 -13.46 23.34 6.95
C TYR A 270 -13.15 23.22 8.44
N LEU A 271 -13.32 22.03 9.02
CA LEU A 271 -13.18 21.85 10.47
C LEU A 271 -11.77 22.11 10.98
N ARG A 272 -10.73 21.70 10.25
CA ARG A 272 -9.34 21.96 10.64
C ARG A 272 -8.99 23.44 10.71
N GLU A 273 -9.77 24.30 10.03
CA GLU A 273 -9.61 25.74 10.02
C GLU A 273 -10.52 26.44 11.04
N GLY A 274 -11.24 25.66 11.87
CA GLY A 274 -12.20 26.19 12.83
C GLY A 274 -13.45 26.79 12.18
N LYS A 275 -13.75 26.42 10.93
CA LYS A 275 -14.94 26.87 10.19
C LYS A 275 -16.03 25.82 10.31
N GLU A 276 -17.28 26.28 10.40
CA GLU A 276 -18.43 25.40 10.29
C GLU A 276 -18.53 24.87 8.84
N PRO A 277 -18.50 23.54 8.61
CA PRO A 277 -18.65 22.99 7.28
C PRO A 277 -20.09 23.14 6.79
N PRO A 278 -20.32 23.30 5.47
CA PRO A 278 -21.62 23.06 4.86
C PRO A 278 -22.20 21.69 5.25
N SER A 279 -23.52 21.55 5.16
CA SER A 279 -24.15 20.26 5.44
C SER A 279 -23.68 19.19 4.43
N TYR A 280 -23.66 17.93 4.85
CA TYR A 280 -23.33 16.81 3.96
C TYR A 280 -24.19 16.82 2.70
N GLU A 281 -25.50 17.08 2.84
CA GLU A 281 -26.43 17.16 1.71
C GLU A 281 -26.05 18.26 0.72
N ASP A 282 -25.70 19.45 1.21
CA ASP A 282 -25.27 20.56 0.34
C ASP A 282 -23.95 20.24 -0.36
N MET A 283 -23.01 19.57 0.34
CA MET A 283 -21.75 19.12 -0.26
C MET A 283 -22.00 18.15 -1.39
N ILE A 284 -22.85 17.14 -1.17
CA ILE A 284 -23.24 16.21 -2.22
C ILE A 284 -23.86 16.96 -3.39
N LYS A 285 -24.84 17.84 -3.20
CA LYS A 285 -25.46 18.64 -4.28
C LYS A 285 -24.42 19.44 -5.08
N SER A 286 -23.43 20.02 -4.41
CA SER A 286 -22.34 20.75 -5.09
C SER A 286 -21.52 19.84 -5.99
N TYR A 287 -21.21 18.61 -5.56
CA TYR A 287 -20.54 17.64 -6.40
C TYR A 287 -21.42 17.10 -7.54
N GLU A 288 -22.69 16.84 -7.28
CA GLU A 288 -23.62 16.35 -8.30
C GLU A 288 -23.78 17.33 -9.47
N LYS A 289 -23.66 18.64 -9.19
CA LYS A 289 -23.63 19.69 -10.22
C LYS A 289 -22.47 19.52 -11.20
N PHE A 290 -21.30 19.09 -10.76
CA PHE A 290 -20.09 19.02 -11.59
C PHE A 290 -19.69 17.59 -12.00
N ILE A 291 -20.28 16.57 -11.39
CA ILE A 291 -20.01 15.15 -11.66
C ILE A 291 -21.34 14.47 -12.00
N PRO A 292 -21.69 14.40 -13.31
CA PRO A 292 -22.89 13.72 -13.78
C PRO A 292 -22.93 12.26 -13.32
N GLU A 293 -24.12 11.71 -13.16
CA GLU A 293 -24.30 10.32 -12.69
C GLU A 293 -23.50 9.29 -13.51
N SER A 294 -23.45 9.47 -14.84
CA SER A 294 -22.67 8.63 -15.75
C SER A 294 -21.15 8.68 -15.50
N ASP A 295 -20.68 9.76 -14.90
CA ASP A 295 -19.27 10.02 -14.65
C ASP A 295 -18.82 9.70 -13.23
N ARG A 296 -19.76 9.48 -12.32
CA ARG A 296 -19.47 9.08 -10.94
C ARG A 296 -18.74 7.74 -10.96
N PRO A 297 -17.67 7.58 -10.16
CA PRO A 297 -17.06 6.28 -10.01
C PRO A 297 -18.14 5.32 -9.53
N LYS A 298 -18.37 4.26 -10.31
CA LYS A 298 -19.24 3.16 -9.88
C LYS A 298 -18.69 2.76 -8.53
N GLN A 299 -19.52 2.88 -7.48
CA GLN A 299 -19.18 2.30 -6.17
C GLN A 299 -18.71 0.91 -6.51
N GLN A 300 -17.40 0.70 -6.32
CA GLN A 300 -16.84 -0.62 -6.42
C GLN A 300 -17.67 -1.39 -5.41
N GLU A 301 -18.56 -2.30 -5.87
CA GLU A 301 -19.28 -3.24 -4.99
C GLU A 301 -18.29 -3.57 -3.90
N ASP A 302 -18.59 -3.19 -2.65
CA ASP A 302 -17.65 -3.06 -1.52
C ASP A 302 -16.78 -4.31 -1.38
N LYS A 303 -15.84 -4.48 -2.32
CA LYS A 303 -14.77 -5.43 -2.27
C LYS A 303 -13.94 -4.79 -1.21
N PRO A 304 -13.70 -5.51 -0.10
CA PRO A 304 -12.92 -4.95 0.98
C PRO A 304 -11.70 -4.30 0.34
N ALA A 305 -11.43 -3.07 0.75
CA ALA A 305 -10.07 -2.64 0.86
C ALA A 305 -9.41 -3.72 1.74
N GLY A 306 -8.91 -4.80 1.10
CA GLY A 306 -8.21 -5.86 1.79
C GLY A 306 -7.14 -5.17 2.58
N ALA A 307 -7.28 -5.23 3.92
CA ALA A 307 -6.58 -4.40 4.89
C ALA A 307 -5.92 -3.18 4.26
N ALA A 308 -6.72 -2.14 3.90
CA ALA A 308 -6.31 -0.94 3.16
C ALA A 308 -4.80 -0.94 2.91
N SER A 309 -4.38 -1.61 1.82
CA SER A 309 -2.95 -1.78 1.57
C SER A 309 -2.35 -0.40 1.68
N SER A 310 -1.47 -0.18 2.65
CA SER A 310 -0.80 1.09 2.83
C SER A 310 0.04 1.47 1.60
N LEU A 311 0.17 0.53 0.66
CA LEU A 311 0.87 0.65 -0.60
C LEU A 311 -0.05 1.20 -1.69
N LEU A 312 0.49 2.15 -2.43
CA LEU A 312 -0.09 2.70 -3.66
C LEU A 312 -0.15 1.65 -4.77
N ALA A 313 0.80 0.73 -4.83
CA ALA A 313 0.82 -0.38 -5.78
C ALA A 313 1.61 -1.57 -5.23
N ASP A 314 1.17 -2.79 -5.56
CA ASP A 314 1.76 -4.03 -5.06
C ASP A 314 2.50 -4.84 -6.13
N GLY A 315 2.39 -4.45 -7.40
CA GLY A 315 3.08 -5.09 -8.52
C GLY A 315 2.27 -6.21 -9.17
N SER A 316 1.06 -6.50 -8.70
CA SER A 316 0.10 -7.33 -9.43
C SER A 316 -0.41 -6.62 -10.68
N GLU A 317 -0.35 -5.29 -10.71
CA GLU A 317 -0.86 -4.46 -11.79
C GLU A 317 0.13 -4.35 -12.97
N PRO A 318 -0.35 -4.05 -14.18
CA PRO A 318 0.49 -3.63 -15.30
C PRO A 318 1.33 -2.38 -14.96
N VAL A 319 2.50 -2.24 -15.59
CA VAL A 319 3.46 -1.19 -15.24
C VAL A 319 2.93 0.25 -15.42
N ASP A 320 2.09 0.49 -16.42
CA ASP A 320 1.41 1.78 -16.63
C ASP A 320 0.50 2.14 -15.45
N GLN A 321 -0.22 1.15 -14.90
CA GLN A 321 -1.08 1.34 -13.73
C GLN A 321 -0.26 1.62 -12.48
N ILE A 322 0.92 1.01 -12.33
CA ILE A 322 1.82 1.30 -11.21
C ILE A 322 2.29 2.76 -11.28
N PHE A 323 2.71 3.23 -12.46
CA PHE A 323 3.08 4.65 -12.64
C PHE A 323 1.92 5.60 -12.38
N ALA A 324 0.72 5.24 -12.81
CA ALA A 324 -0.48 6.04 -12.58
C ALA A 324 -0.82 6.11 -11.08
N LYS A 325 -0.88 4.96 -10.38
CA LYS A 325 -1.20 4.89 -8.95
C LYS A 325 -0.17 5.61 -8.07
N GLY A 326 1.10 5.60 -8.47
CA GLY A 326 2.17 6.38 -7.84
C GLY A 326 2.21 7.86 -8.24
N GLN A 327 1.30 8.31 -9.12
CA GLN A 327 1.26 9.66 -9.70
C GLN A 327 2.55 10.07 -10.42
N CYS A 328 3.40 9.12 -10.83
CA CYS A 328 4.66 9.41 -11.51
C CYS A 328 4.41 10.17 -12.83
N VAL A 329 3.31 9.83 -13.51
CA VAL A 329 2.87 10.41 -14.78
C VAL A 329 2.55 11.91 -14.70
N SER A 330 2.20 12.41 -13.51
CA SER A 330 1.89 13.84 -13.30
C SER A 330 3.15 14.71 -13.28
N CYS A 331 4.27 14.15 -12.83
CA CYS A 331 5.52 14.89 -12.67
C CYS A 331 6.52 14.59 -13.78
N HIS A 332 6.49 13.39 -14.36
CA HIS A 332 7.49 12.92 -15.32
C HIS A 332 6.89 12.63 -16.70
N VAL A 333 7.67 12.95 -17.74
CA VAL A 333 7.50 12.37 -19.06
C VAL A 333 8.08 10.96 -19.03
N ILE A 334 7.25 9.96 -19.30
CA ILE A 334 7.64 8.56 -19.30
C ILE A 334 7.32 7.95 -20.68
N PRO A 335 8.31 7.80 -21.57
CA PRO A 335 8.09 7.27 -22.91
C PRO A 335 7.36 5.93 -22.89
N GLY A 336 6.32 5.81 -23.71
CA GLY A 336 5.49 4.61 -23.82
C GLY A 336 4.39 4.46 -22.75
N ILE A 337 4.36 5.30 -21.72
CA ILE A 337 3.27 5.29 -20.73
C ILE A 337 2.22 6.35 -21.11
N PRO A 338 0.95 5.95 -21.33
CA PRO A 338 -0.12 6.89 -21.68
C PRO A 338 -0.29 7.98 -20.61
N GLY A 339 -0.47 9.23 -21.06
CA GLY A 339 -0.71 10.37 -20.17
C GLY A 339 0.50 10.86 -19.37
N ALA A 340 1.66 10.22 -19.49
CA ALA A 340 2.88 10.63 -18.80
C ALA A 340 3.57 11.80 -19.52
N VAL A 341 3.07 13.01 -19.26
CA VAL A 341 3.53 14.26 -19.89
C VAL A 341 4.06 15.29 -18.88
N GLY A 342 4.21 14.89 -17.61
CA GLY A 342 4.67 15.79 -16.55
C GLY A 342 6.07 16.36 -16.79
N THR A 343 6.27 17.64 -16.49
CA THR A 343 7.55 18.35 -16.75
C THR A 343 8.20 18.93 -15.48
N ILE A 344 7.65 18.59 -14.31
CA ILE A 344 8.21 18.98 -13.01
C ILE A 344 9.50 18.19 -12.73
N GLY A 345 9.51 16.91 -13.10
CA GLY A 345 10.68 16.05 -13.00
C GLY A 345 11.35 15.84 -14.35
N PRO A 346 12.55 15.23 -14.36
CA PRO A 346 13.24 14.87 -15.59
C PRO A 346 12.42 13.88 -16.42
N LYS A 347 12.59 13.96 -17.75
CA LYS A 347 12.14 12.90 -18.66
C LYS A 347 12.89 11.59 -18.35
N LEU A 348 12.15 10.49 -18.20
CA LEU A 348 12.67 9.21 -17.74
C LEU A 348 13.13 8.33 -18.91
N GLU A 349 14.34 8.57 -19.39
CA GLU A 349 15.06 7.76 -20.41
C GLU A 349 16.28 7.08 -19.78
N GLU A 350 16.04 6.37 -18.68
CA GLU A 350 17.10 5.95 -17.75
C GLU A 350 18.03 4.87 -18.30
N GLY A 351 17.59 4.09 -19.29
CA GLY A 351 18.48 3.20 -20.05
C GLY A 351 19.61 3.92 -20.78
N THR A 352 19.47 5.23 -21.03
CA THR A 352 20.54 6.10 -21.56
C THR A 352 21.12 7.03 -20.49
N ASN A 353 20.26 7.62 -19.66
CA ASN A 353 20.66 8.69 -18.75
C ASN A 353 21.37 8.18 -17.49
N ALA A 354 20.96 7.05 -16.92
CA ALA A 354 21.53 6.57 -15.67
C ALA A 354 23.05 6.29 -15.76
N PRO A 355 23.59 5.62 -16.80
CA PRO A 355 25.04 5.44 -16.96
C PRO A 355 25.83 6.75 -17.06
N LEU A 356 25.22 7.82 -17.58
CA LEU A 356 25.84 9.14 -17.67
C LEU A 356 25.83 9.83 -16.30
N ARG A 357 24.71 9.76 -15.59
CA ARG A 357 24.53 10.37 -14.26
C ARG A 357 25.39 9.70 -13.19
N LEU A 358 25.59 8.37 -13.26
CA LEU A 358 26.52 7.64 -12.40
C LEU A 358 27.98 8.11 -12.53
N LYS A 359 28.34 8.77 -13.64
CA LYS A 359 29.68 9.34 -13.88
C LYS A 359 29.74 10.85 -13.57
N ASP A 360 28.62 11.46 -13.20
CA ASP A 360 28.57 12.86 -12.84
C ASP A 360 29.38 13.09 -11.53
N PRO A 361 30.31 14.05 -11.48
CA PRO A 361 31.07 14.34 -10.26
C PRO A 361 30.19 14.76 -9.07
N GLY A 362 28.98 15.24 -9.32
CA GLY A 362 27.98 15.57 -8.31
C GLY A 362 27.14 14.39 -7.84
N TYR A 363 27.31 13.19 -8.41
CA TYR A 363 26.64 11.97 -7.94
C TYR A 363 27.24 11.51 -6.61
N LYS A 364 26.40 11.49 -5.56
CA LYS A 364 26.78 11.11 -4.19
C LYS A 364 26.11 9.82 -3.71
N GLY A 365 25.34 9.18 -4.59
CA GLY A 365 24.69 7.92 -4.29
C GLY A 365 25.65 6.74 -4.29
N THR A 366 25.09 5.55 -4.07
CA THR A 366 25.81 4.29 -3.89
C THR A 366 25.62 3.32 -5.05
N ALA A 367 24.70 3.61 -5.97
CA ALA A 367 24.39 2.75 -7.10
C ALA A 367 25.59 2.58 -8.05
N LYS A 368 25.70 1.38 -8.61
CA LYS A 368 26.77 1.00 -9.55
C LYS A 368 26.26 0.53 -10.91
N SER A 369 24.94 0.43 -11.05
CA SER A 369 24.28 -0.02 -12.27
C SER A 369 23.06 0.85 -12.57
N THR A 370 22.57 0.82 -13.83
CA THR A 370 21.35 1.54 -14.22
C THR A 370 20.16 1.17 -13.35
N THR A 371 19.98 -0.12 -13.05
CA THR A 371 18.87 -0.62 -12.24
C THR A 371 18.97 -0.14 -10.79
N GLU A 372 20.17 -0.18 -10.21
CA GLU A 372 20.41 0.37 -8.86
C GLU A 372 20.18 1.88 -8.82
N TYR A 373 20.62 2.63 -9.85
CA TYR A 373 20.43 4.08 -9.92
C TYR A 373 18.95 4.45 -9.95
N ILE A 374 18.14 3.73 -10.75
CA ILE A 374 16.69 3.95 -10.81
C ILE A 374 16.05 3.62 -9.47
N MET A 375 16.42 2.50 -8.85
CA MET A 375 15.92 2.12 -7.52
C MET A 375 16.24 3.21 -6.49
N GLU A 376 17.51 3.62 -6.39
CA GLU A 376 17.99 4.66 -5.49
C GLU A 376 17.25 5.99 -5.72
N SER A 377 17.05 6.38 -6.98
CA SER A 377 16.32 7.60 -7.34
C SER A 377 14.85 7.57 -6.88
N ILE A 378 14.24 6.38 -6.71
CA ILE A 378 12.85 6.25 -6.24
C ILE A 378 12.77 6.18 -4.71
N VAL A 379 13.67 5.41 -4.09
CA VAL A 379 13.64 5.19 -2.63
C VAL A 379 14.32 6.32 -1.85
N GLU A 380 15.31 6.97 -2.46
CA GLU A 380 16.09 8.07 -1.90
C GLU A 380 16.29 9.19 -2.95
N PRO A 381 15.22 9.88 -3.36
CA PRO A 381 15.28 10.81 -4.50
C PRO A 381 16.22 12.01 -4.31
N SER A 382 16.58 12.35 -3.07
CA SER A 382 17.53 13.42 -2.77
C SER A 382 19.01 12.96 -2.81
N ALA A 383 19.30 11.67 -2.99
CA ALA A 383 20.68 11.17 -3.10
C ALA A 383 21.41 11.78 -4.31
N TYR A 384 20.69 12.00 -5.41
CA TYR A 384 21.16 12.77 -6.55
C TYR A 384 19.99 13.42 -7.29
N VAL A 385 20.01 14.75 -7.33
CA VAL A 385 19.00 15.54 -8.05
C VAL A 385 19.59 16.06 -9.35
N VAL A 386 18.95 15.70 -10.45
CA VAL A 386 19.35 16.10 -11.79
C VAL A 386 19.12 17.61 -11.96
N LYS A 387 20.14 18.36 -12.39
CA LYS A 387 19.96 19.79 -12.69
C LYS A 387 19.11 19.98 -13.96
N PRO A 388 18.28 21.04 -14.05
CA PRO A 388 18.08 22.13 -13.08
C PRO A 388 16.91 21.88 -12.11
N PHE A 389 16.49 20.64 -11.89
CA PHE A 389 15.32 20.35 -11.05
C PHE A 389 15.61 20.65 -9.57
N PRO A 390 14.62 21.17 -8.81
CA PRO A 390 14.79 21.42 -7.39
C PRO A 390 14.80 20.12 -6.58
N ASP A 391 15.54 20.13 -5.48
CA ASP A 391 15.50 19.04 -4.49
C ASP A 391 14.17 19.06 -3.71
N ASN A 392 13.81 17.91 -3.13
CA ASN A 392 12.59 17.67 -2.37
C ASN A 392 11.27 17.77 -3.18
N THR A 393 11.37 17.85 -4.50
CA THR A 393 10.21 17.82 -5.41
C THR A 393 9.62 16.42 -5.55
N MET A 394 10.47 15.39 -5.63
CA MET A 394 10.02 14.00 -5.68
C MET A 394 9.70 13.48 -4.26
N PRO A 395 8.49 12.94 -4.00
CA PRO A 395 8.12 12.41 -2.69
C PRO A 395 9.06 11.32 -2.17
N LYS A 396 9.51 11.43 -0.92
CA LYS A 396 10.41 10.45 -0.26
C LYS A 396 9.69 9.22 0.33
N VAL A 397 8.44 9.02 -0.07
CA VAL A 397 7.51 8.04 0.50
C VAL A 397 7.46 6.75 -0.30
N PHE A 398 7.95 6.76 -1.55
CA PHE A 398 7.75 5.65 -2.47
C PHE A 398 8.43 4.35 -2.02
N GLY A 399 9.56 4.43 -1.31
CA GLY A 399 10.18 3.25 -0.71
C GLY A 399 9.33 2.56 0.37
N GLN A 400 8.35 3.26 0.95
CA GLN A 400 7.42 2.74 1.95
C GLN A 400 6.04 2.42 1.37
N LYS A 401 5.68 3.10 0.27
CA LYS A 401 4.34 3.09 -0.32
C LYS A 401 4.27 2.30 -1.63
N LEU A 402 5.39 1.77 -2.14
CA LEU A 402 5.41 0.83 -3.27
C LEU A 402 6.02 -0.48 -2.79
N SER A 403 5.40 -1.61 -3.15
CA SER A 403 6.01 -2.92 -2.85
C SER A 403 7.31 -3.12 -3.62
N ALA A 404 8.13 -4.07 -3.19
CA ALA A 404 9.31 -4.51 -3.95
C ALA A 404 8.93 -5.00 -5.37
N GLY A 405 7.76 -5.64 -5.52
CA GLY A 405 7.26 -6.08 -6.82
C GLY A 405 6.91 -4.91 -7.75
N ALA A 406 6.27 -3.88 -7.21
CA ALA A 406 5.95 -2.66 -7.95
C ALA A 406 7.21 -1.89 -8.36
N LEU A 407 8.15 -1.71 -7.41
CA LEU A 407 9.44 -1.08 -7.67
C LEU A 407 10.25 -1.83 -8.73
N LYS A 408 10.26 -3.16 -8.68
CA LYS A 408 10.94 -3.99 -9.68
C LYS A 408 10.37 -3.75 -11.09
N LYS A 409 9.04 -3.72 -11.24
CA LYS A 409 8.40 -3.45 -12.55
C LYS A 409 8.76 -2.05 -13.09
N ILE A 410 8.79 -1.02 -12.22
CA ILE A 410 9.23 0.33 -12.60
C ILE A 410 10.69 0.30 -13.09
N VAL A 411 11.58 -0.29 -12.31
CA VAL A 411 13.02 -0.36 -12.61
C VAL A 411 13.27 -1.13 -13.92
N ASP A 412 12.63 -2.28 -14.09
CA ASP A 412 12.75 -3.11 -15.28
C ASP A 412 12.29 -2.34 -16.54
N TYR A 413 11.19 -1.60 -16.45
CA TYR A 413 10.71 -0.77 -17.56
C TYR A 413 11.67 0.38 -17.86
N LEU A 414 11.99 1.23 -16.87
CA LEU A 414 12.81 2.42 -17.06
C LEU A 414 14.25 2.11 -17.50
N SER A 415 14.82 0.98 -17.07
CA SER A 415 16.16 0.55 -17.48
C SER A 415 16.26 0.24 -18.98
N GLN A 416 15.12 -0.02 -19.63
CA GLN A 416 15.03 -0.31 -21.07
C GLN A 416 14.67 0.93 -21.89
N VAL A 417 14.17 2.01 -21.27
CA VAL A 417 13.82 3.25 -21.99
C VAL A 417 15.09 3.98 -22.41
N LYS A 418 15.30 4.15 -23.72
CA LYS A 418 16.49 4.81 -24.29
C LYS A 418 16.11 5.98 -25.20
N VAL A 419 16.99 6.98 -25.26
CA VAL A 419 16.83 8.13 -26.14
C VAL A 419 16.80 7.65 -27.60
N GLY A 420 15.76 8.02 -28.34
CA GLY A 420 15.62 7.71 -29.77
C GLY A 420 15.24 6.25 -30.08
N ALA A 421 15.02 5.40 -29.08
CA ALA A 421 14.56 4.03 -29.27
C ALA A 421 13.04 3.93 -29.07
N PRO A 422 12.36 2.95 -29.69
CA PRO A 422 10.96 2.67 -29.37
C PRO A 422 10.83 2.29 -27.89
N PRO A 423 9.75 2.72 -27.20
CA PRO A 423 9.57 2.42 -25.79
C PRO A 423 9.36 0.93 -25.54
N PRO A 424 9.70 0.42 -24.35
CA PRO A 424 9.39 -0.96 -23.95
C PRO A 424 7.89 -1.23 -23.96
N LYS A 425 7.50 -2.50 -24.07
CA LYS A 425 6.10 -2.89 -23.97
C LYS A 425 5.61 -2.73 -22.52
N ILE A 426 4.36 -2.27 -22.38
CA ILE A 426 3.62 -2.30 -21.12
C ILE A 426 3.22 -3.75 -20.88
N SER A 427 3.83 -4.43 -19.91
CA SER A 427 3.53 -5.81 -19.53
C SER A 427 3.23 -5.94 -18.06
#